data_AF-A0A538N9B9-F1
#
_entry.id   AF-A0A538N9B9-F1
#
_cell.length_a   1.000
_cell.length_b   1.000
_cell.length_c   1.000
_cell.angle_alpha   90.00
_cell.angle_beta   90.00
_cell.angle_gamma   90.00
#
_symmetry.space_group_name_H-M   'P 1'
#
loop_
_entity.id
_entity.type
_entity.pdbx_description
1 polymer ?
#
loop_
_entity_poly.entity_id
_entity_poly.type
_entity_poly.pdbx_seq_one_letter_code
_entity_poly.pdbx_strand_id
1 'polypeptide(L)'
;MTAAQQPQESSVGQLISEISDDLSTLFRQEIELAKAEVRQEARKASRAAGMLGAAGFAGYMVALLLTLAVVAGLSNVMDPGWAALLVAVVWAVAGAVLYVTGRQRLRAVSPVPRQTVETLKEDAQWLKNPTG
;
A
#
# COMPACT_ATOMS: atom_id res chain seq x y z
N MET A 1 68.93 19.09 -17.36
CA MET A 1 68.19 18.04 -18.09
C MET A 1 66.77 18.04 -17.56
N THR A 2 65.86 18.74 -18.23
CA THR A 2 64.45 18.86 -17.83
C THR A 2 63.64 18.28 -18.99
N ALA A 3 63.15 17.06 -18.82
CA ALA A 3 62.31 16.41 -19.83
C ALA A 3 60.95 17.10 -19.87
N ALA A 4 60.59 17.65 -21.03
CA ALA A 4 59.29 18.24 -21.28
C ALA A 4 58.20 17.16 -21.23
N GLN A 5 57.28 17.26 -20.27
CA GLN A 5 56.03 16.51 -20.29
C GLN A 5 55.21 17.01 -21.48
N GLN A 6 55.01 16.15 -22.48
CA GLN A 6 54.09 16.45 -23.57
C GLN A 6 52.64 16.40 -23.05
N PRO A 7 51.81 17.39 -23.41
CA PRO A 7 50.39 17.37 -23.08
C PRO A 7 49.73 16.22 -23.87
N GLN A 8 49.23 15.23 -23.16
CA GLN A 8 48.40 14.16 -23.74
C GLN A 8 47.09 14.79 -24.23
N GLU A 9 46.99 14.99 -25.53
CA GLU A 9 45.72 15.30 -26.20
C GLU A 9 44.78 14.10 -26.02
N SER A 10 43.76 14.25 -25.18
CA SER A 10 42.73 13.24 -24.97
C SER A 10 42.07 12.91 -26.31
N SER A 11 42.13 11.64 -26.72
CA SER A 11 41.50 11.23 -27.98
C SER A 11 39.97 11.28 -27.86
N VAL A 12 39.28 11.53 -28.98
CA VAL A 12 37.80 11.53 -29.05
C VAL A 12 37.20 10.23 -28.50
N GLY A 13 37.91 9.10 -28.66
CA GLY A 13 37.49 7.80 -28.10
C GLY A 13 37.50 7.76 -26.58
N GLN A 14 38.41 8.49 -25.93
CA GLN A 14 38.50 8.55 -24.47
C GLN A 14 37.35 9.39 -23.88
N LEU A 15 36.99 10.50 -24.52
CA LEU A 15 35.86 11.35 -24.11
C LEU A 15 34.51 10.63 -24.23
N ILE A 16 34.31 9.83 -25.29
CA ILE A 16 33.08 9.03 -25.45
C ILE A 16 33.01 7.92 -24.38
N SER A 17 34.15 7.32 -24.01
CA SER A 17 34.21 6.34 -22.93
C SER A 17 33.84 6.98 -21.59
N GLU A 18 34.40 8.15 -21.26
CA GLU A 18 34.12 8.88 -20.03
C GLU A 18 32.64 9.29 -19.93
N ILE A 19 32.04 9.82 -21.01
CA ILE A 19 30.61 10.16 -21.05
C ILE A 19 29.73 8.91 -20.85
N SER A 20 30.11 7.77 -21.46
CA SER A 20 29.35 6.52 -21.32
C SER A 20 29.40 5.99 -19.87
N ASP A 21 30.55 6.11 -19.22
CA ASP A 21 30.73 5.75 -17.82
C ASP A 21 29.96 6.68 -16.87
N ASP A 22 29.92 7.98 -17.16
CA ASP A 22 29.14 8.96 -16.41
C ASP A 22 27.63 8.69 -16.51
N LEU A 23 27.13 8.39 -17.72
CA LEU A 23 25.73 8.02 -17.94
C LEU A 23 25.36 6.72 -17.21
N SER A 24 26.23 5.70 -17.28
CA SER A 24 26.06 4.44 -16.53
C SER A 24 26.01 4.70 -15.03
N THR A 25 26.83 5.63 -14.55
CA THR A 25 26.88 6.02 -13.14
C THR A 25 25.60 6.76 -12.71
N LEU A 26 25.12 7.71 -13.51
CA LEU A 26 23.85 8.41 -13.27
C LEU A 26 22.67 7.43 -13.24
N PHE A 27 22.60 6.50 -14.20
CA PHE A 27 21.52 5.53 -14.25
C PHE A 27 21.48 4.63 -13.01
N ARG A 28 22.65 4.20 -12.52
CA ARG A 28 22.76 3.46 -11.25
C ARG A 28 22.30 4.31 -10.07
N GLN A 29 22.67 5.59 -10.02
CA GLN A 29 22.24 6.50 -8.96
C GLN A 29 20.73 6.69 -8.94
N GLU A 30 20.10 6.86 -10.11
CA GLU A 30 18.64 7.01 -10.21
C GLU A 30 17.91 5.75 -9.71
N ILE A 31 18.44 4.56 -10.03
CA ILE A 31 17.92 3.29 -9.50
C ILE A 31 18.09 3.23 -7.98
N GLU A 32 19.24 3.61 -7.44
CA GLU A 32 19.46 3.60 -5.99
C GLU A 32 18.58 4.63 -5.26
N LEU A 33 18.34 5.80 -5.87
CA LEU A 33 17.43 6.81 -5.37
C LEU A 33 15.99 6.28 -5.36
N ALA A 34 15.52 5.73 -6.48
CA ALA A 34 14.19 5.14 -6.58
C ALA A 34 13.99 4.00 -5.56
N LYS A 35 15.00 3.15 -5.36
CA LYS A 35 14.98 2.12 -4.30
C LYS A 35 14.88 2.74 -2.91
N ALA A 36 15.63 3.82 -2.65
CA ALA A 36 15.61 4.50 -1.36
C ALA A 36 14.24 5.12 -1.08
N GLU A 37 13.63 5.77 -2.07
CA GLU A 37 12.29 6.35 -1.97
C GLU A 37 11.22 5.29 -1.75
N VAL A 38 11.22 4.21 -2.54
CA VAL A 38 10.32 3.06 -2.34
C VAL A 38 10.49 2.46 -0.94
N ARG A 39 11.72 2.32 -0.44
CA ARG A 39 11.97 1.81 0.90
C ARG A 39 11.46 2.76 1.99
N GLN A 40 11.58 4.07 1.78
CA GLN A 40 11.08 5.07 2.69
C GLN A 40 9.55 5.05 2.76
N GLU A 41 8.89 5.02 1.60
CA GLU A 41 7.43 4.91 1.52
C GLU A 41 6.93 3.59 2.08
N ALA A 42 7.59 2.47 1.78
CA ALA A 42 7.26 1.16 2.36
C ALA A 42 7.37 1.17 3.89
N ARG A 43 8.35 1.86 4.47
CA ARG A 43 8.49 2.01 5.94
C ARG A 43 7.37 2.86 6.54
N LYS A 44 6.97 3.95 5.88
CA LYS A 44 5.84 4.78 6.34
C LYS A 44 4.55 3.96 6.30
N ALA A 45 4.29 3.27 5.19
CA ALA A 45 3.13 2.42 5.01
C ALA A 45 3.09 1.27 6.02
N SER A 46 4.22 0.59 6.27
CA SER A 46 4.28 -0.51 7.23
C SER A 46 4.07 -0.05 8.67
N ARG A 47 4.60 1.11 9.05
CA ARG A 47 4.34 1.71 10.37
C ARG A 47 2.86 2.07 10.53
N ALA A 48 2.26 2.69 9.52
CA ALA A 48 0.84 3.04 9.53
C ALA A 48 -0.04 1.77 9.62
N ALA A 49 0.27 0.74 8.83
CA ALA A 49 -0.42 -0.55 8.89
C ALA A 49 -0.27 -1.21 10.27
N GLY A 50 0.93 -1.17 10.86
CA GLY A 50 1.18 -1.67 12.21
C GLY A 50 0.36 -0.93 13.29
N MET A 51 0.30 0.41 13.21
CA MET A 51 -0.49 1.22 14.13
C MET A 51 -2.00 0.94 13.98
N LEU A 52 -2.51 0.85 12.75
CA LEU A 52 -3.92 0.53 12.51
C LEU A 52 -4.26 -0.90 12.96
N GLY A 53 -3.36 -1.86 12.75
CA GLY A 53 -3.51 -3.22 13.26
C GLY A 53 -3.57 -3.26 14.79
N ALA A 54 -2.67 -2.56 15.47
CA ALA A 54 -2.67 -2.44 16.92
C ALA A 54 -3.94 -1.75 17.45
N ALA A 55 -4.39 -0.67 16.79
CA ALA A 55 -5.63 0.02 17.14
C ALA A 55 -6.86 -0.89 16.96
N GLY A 56 -6.91 -1.68 15.87
CA GLY A 56 -7.97 -2.67 15.64
C GLY A 56 -7.99 -3.75 16.73
N PHE A 57 -6.81 -4.27 17.11
CA PHE A 57 -6.70 -5.23 18.20
C PHE A 57 -7.14 -4.64 19.55
N ALA A 58 -6.70 -3.42 19.88
CA ALA A 58 -7.11 -2.73 21.09
C ALA A 58 -8.63 -2.50 21.12
N GLY A 59 -9.23 -2.08 19.99
CA GLY A 59 -10.67 -1.93 19.85
C GLY A 59 -11.42 -3.25 20.05
N TYR A 60 -10.91 -4.36 19.52
CA TYR A 60 -11.46 -5.69 19.75
C TYR A 60 -11.41 -6.10 21.23
N MET A 61 -10.30 -5.83 21.93
CA MET A 61 -10.18 -6.07 23.37
C MET A 61 -11.16 -5.25 24.19
N VAL A 62 -11.37 -3.97 23.84
CA VAL A 62 -12.38 -3.13 24.49
C VAL A 62 -13.78 -3.72 24.28
N ALA A 63 -14.13 -4.11 23.06
CA ALA A 63 -15.43 -4.73 22.76
C ALA A 63 -15.65 -6.04 23.54
N LEU A 64 -14.60 -6.86 23.67
CA LEU A 64 -14.63 -8.09 24.47
C LEU A 64 -14.88 -7.78 25.95
N LEU A 65 -14.11 -6.87 26.55
CA LEU A 65 -14.27 -6.49 27.95
C LEU A 65 -15.63 -5.85 28.23
N LEU A 66 -16.14 -5.01 27.33
CA LEU A 66 -17.49 -4.45 27.44
C LEU A 66 -18.55 -5.54 27.36
N THR A 67 -18.40 -6.53 26.47
CA THR A 67 -19.31 -7.66 26.37
C THR A 67 -19.38 -8.43 27.70
N LEU A 68 -18.21 -8.73 28.29
CA LEU A 68 -18.13 -9.39 29.59
C LEU A 68 -18.75 -8.53 30.71
N ALA A 69 -18.47 -7.23 30.72
CA ALA A 69 -19.01 -6.31 31.72
C ALA A 69 -20.54 -6.20 31.63
N VAL A 70 -21.11 -6.16 30.42
CA VAL A 70 -22.57 -6.14 30.22
C VAL A 70 -23.20 -7.44 30.68
N VAL A 71 -22.63 -8.60 30.31
CA VAL A 71 -23.14 -9.91 30.77
C VAL A 71 -23.08 -10.00 32.29
N ALA A 72 -21.95 -9.64 32.91
CA ALA A 72 -21.80 -9.62 34.37
C ALA A 72 -22.79 -8.66 35.03
N GLY A 73 -22.99 -7.46 34.47
CA GLY A 73 -23.95 -6.48 34.94
C GLY A 73 -25.39 -7.01 34.92
N LEU A 74 -25.83 -7.56 33.78
CA LEU A 74 -27.15 -8.17 33.62
C LEU A 74 -27.34 -9.38 34.53
N SER A 75 -26.27 -10.14 34.81
CA SER A 75 -26.33 -11.32 35.67
C SER A 75 -26.71 -10.99 37.12
N ASN A 76 -26.66 -9.72 37.55
CA ASN A 76 -27.17 -9.29 38.85
C ASN A 76 -28.71 -9.23 38.93
N VAL A 77 -29.39 -9.21 37.78
CA VAL A 77 -30.85 -9.04 37.68
C VAL A 77 -31.54 -10.15 36.90
N MET A 78 -30.80 -11.02 36.21
CA MET A 78 -31.31 -12.20 35.51
C MET A 78 -30.28 -13.33 35.53
N ASP A 79 -30.71 -14.54 35.17
CA ASP A 79 -29.81 -15.68 35.06
C ASP A 79 -28.67 -15.42 34.03
N PRO A 80 -27.42 -15.81 34.34
CA PRO A 80 -26.27 -15.55 33.47
C PRO A 80 -26.40 -16.10 32.05
N GLY A 81 -27.10 -17.23 31.86
CA GLY A 81 -27.33 -17.82 30.55
C GLY A 81 -28.21 -16.93 29.68
N TRP A 82 -29.29 -16.38 30.25
CA TRP A 82 -30.16 -15.43 29.55
C TRP A 82 -29.49 -14.09 29.28
N ALA A 83 -28.66 -13.60 30.21
CA ALA A 83 -27.84 -12.41 30.00
C ALA A 83 -26.88 -12.59 28.81
N ALA A 84 -26.15 -13.70 28.77
CA ALA A 84 -25.23 -14.03 27.69
C ALA A 84 -25.97 -14.18 26.34
N LEU A 85 -27.12 -14.85 26.34
CA LEU A 85 -27.93 -15.02 25.12
C LEU A 85 -28.40 -13.67 24.56
N LEU A 86 -28.87 -12.76 25.42
CA LEU A 86 -29.32 -11.43 25.00
C LEU A 86 -28.17 -10.64 24.35
N VAL A 87 -27.01 -10.62 24.99
CA VAL A 87 -25.82 -9.92 24.45
C VAL A 87 -25.34 -10.57 23.15
N ALA A 88 -25.42 -11.89 23.03
CA ALA A 88 -25.11 -12.60 21.79
C ALA A 88 -26.06 -12.22 20.65
N VAL A 89 -27.36 -12.06 20.91
CA VAL A 89 -28.33 -11.58 19.91
C VAL A 89 -27.99 -10.17 19.44
N VAL A 90 -27.59 -9.27 20.35
CA VAL A 90 -27.15 -7.91 19.99
C VAL A 90 -25.95 -7.96 19.04
N TRP A 91 -24.94 -8.78 19.35
CA TRP A 91 -23.78 -8.98 18.47
C TRP A 91 -24.15 -9.62 17.13
N ALA A 92 -25.09 -10.56 17.10
CA ALA A 92 -25.56 -11.18 15.87
C ALA A 92 -26.23 -10.15 14.94
N VAL A 93 -27.07 -9.27 15.49
CA VAL A 93 -27.70 -8.18 14.72
C VAL A 93 -26.65 -7.19 14.22
N ALA A 94 -25.73 -6.74 15.08
CA ALA A 94 -24.65 -5.84 14.68
C ALA A 94 -23.78 -6.46 13.56
N GLY A 95 -23.42 -7.73 13.70
CA GLY A 95 -22.66 -8.49 12.71
C GLY A 95 -23.41 -8.63 11.38
N ALA A 96 -24.71 -8.91 11.41
CA ALA A 96 -25.53 -8.98 10.20
C ALA A 96 -25.57 -7.64 9.46
N VAL A 97 -25.75 -6.51 10.17
CA VAL A 97 -25.73 -5.17 9.59
C VAL A 97 -24.37 -4.84 8.97
N LEU A 98 -23.28 -5.11 9.70
CA LEU A 98 -21.91 -4.90 9.19
C LEU A 98 -21.62 -5.76 7.95
N TYR A 99 -22.06 -7.02 7.95
CA TYR A 99 -21.90 -7.91 6.81
C TYR A 99 -22.64 -7.39 5.57
N VAL A 100 -23.91 -7.01 5.72
CA VAL A 100 -24.73 -6.52 4.61
C VAL A 100 -24.16 -5.23 4.04
N THR A 101 -23.86 -4.26 4.90
CA THR A 101 -23.32 -2.95 4.49
C THR A 101 -21.91 -3.09 3.88
N GLY A 102 -21.04 -3.90 4.49
CA GLY A 102 -19.71 -4.21 3.96
C GLY A 102 -19.79 -4.88 2.58
N ARG A 103 -20.66 -5.87 2.43
CA ARG A 103 -20.87 -6.57 1.15
C ARG A 103 -21.37 -5.63 0.06
N GLN A 104 -22.28 -4.71 0.38
CA GLN A 104 -22.77 -3.71 -0.57
C GLN A 104 -21.66 -2.75 -1.00
N ARG A 105 -20.86 -2.25 -0.07
CA ARG A 105 -19.72 -1.36 -0.38
C ARG A 105 -18.68 -2.06 -1.23
N LEU A 106 -18.33 -3.31 -0.91
CA LEU A 106 -17.39 -4.10 -1.71
C LEU A 106 -17.88 -4.33 -3.14
N ARG A 107 -19.19 -4.53 -3.35
CA ARG A 107 -19.77 -4.65 -4.69
C ARG A 107 -19.71 -3.35 -5.50
N ALA A 108 -19.66 -2.20 -4.83
CA ALA A 108 -19.55 -0.89 -5.47
C ALA A 108 -18.10 -0.53 -5.85
N VAL A 109 -17.10 -1.21 -5.29
CA VAL A 109 -15.69 -1.02 -5.67
C VAL A 109 -15.46 -1.70 -7.02
N SER A 110 -15.12 -0.93 -8.05
CA SER A 110 -14.64 -1.49 -9.32
C SER A 110 -13.11 -1.66 -9.23
N PRO A 111 -12.58 -2.89 -9.19
CA PRO A 111 -11.13 -3.12 -9.05
C PRO A 111 -10.34 -2.77 -10.31
N VAL A 112 -11.02 -2.60 -11.45
CA VAL A 112 -10.39 -2.20 -12.70
C VAL A 112 -10.69 -0.71 -12.93
N PRO A 113 -9.67 0.16 -13.02
CA PRO A 113 -9.87 1.54 -13.41
C PRO A 113 -10.30 1.54 -14.89
N ARG A 114 -11.62 1.56 -15.11
CA ARG A 114 -12.22 1.41 -16.45
C ARG A 114 -11.66 2.43 -17.43
N GLN A 115 -11.55 3.69 -17.00
CA GLN A 115 -10.97 4.77 -17.82
C GLN A 115 -9.53 4.47 -18.23
N THR A 116 -8.66 4.04 -17.31
CA THR A 116 -7.26 3.70 -17.63
C THR A 116 -7.18 2.53 -18.60
N VAL A 117 -8.04 1.52 -18.46
CA VAL A 117 -8.08 0.39 -19.39
C VAL A 117 -8.64 0.79 -20.76
N GLU A 118 -9.57 1.75 -20.81
CA GLU A 118 -10.10 2.31 -22.06
C GLU A 118 -9.04 3.11 -22.81
N THR A 119 -8.34 4.02 -22.13
CA THR A 119 -7.23 4.80 -22.72
C THR A 119 -6.12 3.89 -23.25
N LEU A 120 -5.72 2.87 -22.49
CA LEU A 120 -4.70 1.91 -22.97
C LEU A 120 -5.17 1.09 -24.18
N LYS A 121 -6.48 0.84 -24.33
CA LYS A 121 -7.03 0.18 -25.52
C LYS A 121 -7.05 1.11 -26.73
N GLU A 122 -7.37 2.39 -26.53
CA GLU A 122 -7.32 3.41 -27.57
C GLU A 122 -5.89 3.61 -28.08
N ASP A 123 -4.92 3.73 -27.17
CA ASP A 123 -3.49 3.83 -27.51
C ASP A 123 -3.02 2.60 -28.29
N ALA A 124 -3.42 1.40 -27.86
CA ALA A 124 -3.09 0.15 -28.56
C ALA A 124 -3.78 0.04 -29.94
N GLN A 125 -5.00 0.56 -30.09
CA GLN A 125 -5.70 0.60 -31.37
C GLN A 125 -5.05 1.58 -32.35
N TRP A 126 -4.63 2.76 -31.87
CA TRP A 126 -3.90 3.74 -32.67
C TRP A 126 -2.57 3.18 -33.19
N LEU A 127 -1.81 2.47 -32.34
CA LEU A 127 -0.57 1.79 -32.75
C LEU A 127 -0.79 0.66 -33.77
N LYS A 128 -1.99 0.05 -33.79
CA LYS A 128 -2.29 -1.09 -34.68
C LYS A 128 -2.78 -0.66 -36.06
N ASN A 129 -3.46 0.48 -36.15
CA ASN A 129 -3.88 1.10 -37.40
C ASN A 129 -3.44 2.57 -37.44
N PRO A 130 -2.14 2.84 -37.67
CA PRO A 130 -1.67 4.20 -37.90
C PRO A 130 -2.16 4.65 -39.28
N THR A 131 -3.40 5.14 -39.37
CA THR A 131 -3.83 5.89 -40.54
C THR A 131 -3.28 7.31 -40.41
N GLY A 132 -2.05 7.46 -40.88
CA GLY A 132 -1.41 8.70 -41.30
C GLY A 132 -0.86 8.49 -42.71
#